data_AF-A0A286I824-F1
#
_entry.id   AF-A0A286I824-F1
#
_cell.length_a   1.000
_cell.length_b   1.000
_cell.length_c   1.000
_cell.angle_alpha   90.00
_cell.angle_beta   90.00
_cell.angle_gamma   90.00
#
_symmetry.space_group_name_H-M   'P 1'
#
loop_
_entity.id
_entity.type
_entity.pdbx_description
1 polymer ?
#
loop_
_entity_poly.entity_id
_entity_poly.type
_entity_poly.pdbx_seq_one_letter_code
_entity_poly.pdbx_strand_id
1 'polypeptide(L)'
;MRLTAIIPLLGVVLIFNDNTSKIFSLAPYFLEDIGQLNGNQFSLNTLYFTYFGLCSLGFGSIIFSLACPSDIQTQPNQLEYVSSTPIGDSKNLAKSHLRYVVQAFAKAHEYDFDREDYRANYSYPDTLIGEMNGLLEELYNAAESADIAESDESAEVGATPDGSAEVEYEDIPDFMEVMNGAGYYDFTKYGIAMANEVRINWVYTVPFYGQAPNFSRDIAYIKYQTDEYSRFSARMLTLIFYIFGLIILSIPTVQTFYLLSVNVLYRAL
;
A
#
# COMPACT_ATOMS: atom_id res chain seq x y z
N MET A 1 8.68 6.67 14.77
CA MET A 1 9.01 7.84 13.92
C MET A 1 10.47 7.76 13.53
N ARG A 2 10.79 7.76 12.24
CA ARG A 2 12.18 7.69 11.77
C ARG A 2 12.87 9.05 12.01
N LEU A 3 14.13 9.02 12.43
CA LEU A 3 14.97 10.19 12.74
C LEU A 3 14.98 11.25 11.61
N THR A 4 14.66 10.83 10.39
CA THR A 4 14.56 11.67 9.19
C THR A 4 13.52 12.78 9.27
N ALA A 5 12.47 12.65 10.08
CA ALA A 5 11.49 13.72 10.28
C ALA A 5 12.07 14.94 11.03
N ILE A 6 13.19 14.77 11.74
CA ILE A 6 13.88 15.84 12.49
C ILE A 6 14.83 16.63 11.58
N ILE A 7 15.11 16.14 10.36
CA ILE A 7 16.08 16.75 9.44
C ILE A 7 15.76 18.22 9.12
N PRO A 8 14.49 18.64 8.86
CA PRO A 8 14.19 20.06 8.63
C PRO A 8 14.54 20.95 9.82
N LEU A 9 14.29 20.45 11.05
CA LEU A 9 14.58 21.17 12.29
C LEU A 9 16.09 21.28 12.51
N LEU A 10 16.83 20.21 12.22
CA LEU A 10 18.30 20.24 12.17
C LEU A 10 18.83 21.21 11.12
N GLY A 11 18.18 21.30 9.95
CA GLY A 11 18.52 22.24 8.89
C GLY A 11 18.36 23.70 9.33
N VAL A 12 17.28 24.02 10.04
CA VAL A 12 17.07 25.34 10.63
C VAL A 12 18.17 25.65 11.65
N VAL A 13 18.47 24.71 12.55
CA VAL A 13 19.57 24.87 13.52
C VAL A 13 20.91 25.07 12.82
N LEU A 14 21.16 24.38 11.69
CA LEU A 14 22.38 24.53 10.90
C LEU A 14 22.52 25.92 10.28
N ILE A 15 21.44 26.47 9.70
CA ILE A 15 21.45 27.81 9.11
C ILE A 15 21.65 28.90 10.16
N PHE A 16 20.89 28.84 11.26
CA PHE A 16 20.82 29.94 12.23
C PHE A 16 21.88 29.86 13.33
N ASN A 17 22.72 28.82 13.33
CA ASN A 17 23.83 28.72 14.25
C ASN A 17 25.08 29.37 13.67
N ASP A 18 25.49 30.48 14.30
CA ASP A 18 26.66 31.26 13.93
C ASP A 18 27.96 30.45 13.92
N ASN A 19 28.06 29.36 14.70
CA ASN A 19 29.24 28.51 14.70
C ASN A 19 29.27 27.62 13.45
N THR A 20 28.14 27.09 13.00
CA THR A 20 28.09 26.32 11.75
C THR A 20 28.29 27.20 10.54
N SER A 21 27.74 28.42 10.52
CA SER A 21 28.02 29.37 9.43
C SER A 21 29.52 29.69 9.35
N LYS A 22 30.21 29.82 10.49
CA LYS A 22 31.68 29.98 10.56
C LYS A 22 32.48 28.75 10.09
N ILE A 23 32.00 27.54 10.40
CA ILE A 23 32.63 26.30 9.92
C ILE A 23 32.42 26.15 8.40
N PHE A 24 31.25 26.51 7.88
CA PHE A 24 31.01 26.53 6.43
C PHE A 24 31.73 27.71 5.74
N SER A 25 32.01 28.80 6.43
CA SER A 25 32.88 29.87 5.94
C SER A 25 34.38 29.53 6.03
N LEU A 26 34.77 28.41 6.65
CA LEU A 26 36.13 27.88 6.56
C LEU A 26 36.38 27.18 5.22
N ALA A 27 35.33 26.64 4.58
CA ALA A 27 35.42 26.06 3.24
C ALA A 27 35.90 27.04 2.15
N PRO A 28 35.42 28.31 2.09
CA PRO A 28 35.98 29.29 1.19
C PRO A 28 37.41 29.69 1.54
N TYR A 29 37.87 29.57 2.79
CA TYR A 29 39.29 29.78 3.13
C TYR A 29 40.19 28.75 2.44
N PHE A 30 39.74 27.49 2.39
CA PHE A 30 40.39 26.46 1.60
C PHE A 30 40.26 26.69 0.09
N LEU A 31 39.25 27.41 -0.40
CA LEU A 31 39.06 27.70 -1.84
C LEU A 31 39.75 29.00 -2.30
N GLU A 32 39.91 30.00 -1.43
CA GLU A 32 40.64 31.25 -1.70
C GLU A 32 42.10 30.96 -2.02
N ASP A 33 42.69 29.97 -1.32
CA ASP A 33 44.04 29.46 -1.60
C ASP A 33 44.15 28.73 -2.96
N ILE A 34 43.02 28.49 -3.62
CA ILE A 34 42.90 27.72 -4.86
C ILE A 34 42.35 28.57 -6.03
N GLY A 35 41.96 29.83 -5.81
CA GLY A 35 41.65 30.76 -6.90
C GLY A 35 40.68 31.89 -6.54
N GLN A 36 40.89 33.07 -7.13
CA GLN A 36 40.23 34.37 -6.87
C GLN A 36 38.72 34.46 -7.25
N LEU A 37 37.92 33.45 -6.94
CA LEU A 37 36.46 33.57 -7.04
C LEU A 37 35.89 34.07 -5.71
N ASN A 38 34.87 34.94 -5.77
CA ASN A 38 34.18 35.54 -4.62
C ASN A 38 33.65 34.47 -3.63
N GLY A 39 34.49 33.99 -2.71
CA GLY A 39 34.22 32.84 -1.83
C GLY A 39 32.99 33.02 -0.93
N ASN A 40 32.66 34.26 -0.58
CA ASN A 40 31.50 34.59 0.24
C ASN A 40 30.17 34.23 -0.44
N GLN A 41 30.02 34.50 -1.75
CA GLN A 41 28.78 34.19 -2.46
C GLN A 41 28.61 32.68 -2.69
N PHE A 42 29.72 31.98 -2.90
CA PHE A 42 29.71 30.52 -3.06
C PHE A 42 29.21 29.82 -1.78
N SER A 43 29.77 30.19 -0.62
CA SER A 43 29.41 29.57 0.66
C SER A 43 27.93 29.73 1.03
N LEU A 44 27.34 30.91 0.77
CA LEU A 44 25.93 31.18 1.05
C LEU A 44 25.02 30.38 0.13
N ASN A 45 25.29 30.37 -1.17
CA ASN A 45 24.49 29.59 -2.12
C ASN A 45 24.53 28.10 -1.81
N THR A 46 25.71 27.57 -1.50
CA THR A 46 25.86 26.17 -1.07
C THR A 46 25.03 25.87 0.17
N LEU A 47 25.06 26.74 1.19
CA LEU A 47 24.27 26.57 2.40
C LEU A 47 22.76 26.55 2.11
N TYR A 48 22.28 27.46 1.26
CA TYR A 48 20.87 27.52 0.85
C TYR A 48 20.45 26.25 0.09
N PHE A 49 21.23 25.79 -0.89
CA PHE A 49 20.92 24.56 -1.61
C PHE A 49 20.91 23.36 -0.67
N THR A 50 21.90 23.22 0.21
CA THR A 50 21.93 22.13 1.19
C THR A 50 20.71 22.15 2.09
N TYR A 51 20.31 23.32 2.59
CA TYR A 51 19.12 23.45 3.42
C TYR A 51 17.82 23.11 2.68
N PHE A 52 17.58 23.70 1.50
CA PHE A 52 16.38 23.43 0.73
C PHE A 52 16.28 21.97 0.32
N GLY A 53 17.41 21.37 -0.06
CA GLY A 53 17.50 19.95 -0.37
C GLY A 53 17.13 19.07 0.82
N LEU A 54 17.74 19.30 1.99
CA LEU A 54 17.42 18.58 3.22
C LEU A 54 15.96 18.79 3.68
N CYS A 55 15.42 20.01 3.54
CA CYS A 55 14.02 20.29 3.84
C CYS A 55 13.09 19.49 2.92
N SER A 56 13.36 19.46 1.62
CA SER A 56 12.57 18.67 0.65
C SER A 56 12.56 17.19 1.02
N LEU A 57 13.73 16.61 1.35
CA LEU A 57 13.83 15.23 1.81
C LEU A 57 13.04 14.99 3.11
N GLY A 58 13.11 15.93 4.05
CA GLY A 58 12.35 15.86 5.30
C GLY A 58 10.84 15.92 5.08
N PHE A 59 10.35 16.81 4.20
CA PHE A 59 8.93 16.86 3.82
C PHE A 59 8.47 15.55 3.16
N GLY A 60 9.26 15.01 2.22
CA GLY A 60 8.99 13.69 1.63
C GLY A 60 8.86 12.60 2.70
N SER A 61 9.77 12.59 3.69
CA SER A 61 9.71 11.64 4.81
C SER A 61 8.47 11.82 5.70
N ILE A 62 8.00 13.04 5.92
CA ILE A 62 6.79 13.32 6.71
C ILE A 62 5.55 12.84 5.96
N ILE A 63 5.44 13.18 4.67
CA ILE A 63 4.34 12.71 3.81
C ILE A 63 4.31 11.19 3.80
N PHE A 64 5.46 10.53 3.60
CA PHE A 64 5.55 9.08 3.66
C PHE A 64 5.10 8.50 5.01
N SER A 65 5.51 9.09 6.12
CA SER A 65 5.16 8.58 7.46
C SER A 65 3.68 8.73 7.79
N LEU A 66 3.02 9.78 7.28
CA LEU A 66 1.59 10.03 7.49
C LEU A 66 0.72 9.23 6.51
N ALA A 67 1.22 9.07 5.27
CA ALA A 67 0.49 8.41 4.21
C ALA A 67 0.74 6.90 4.16
N CYS A 68 1.89 6.36 4.54
CA CYS A 68 2.12 4.92 4.45
C CYS A 68 1.39 4.17 5.58
N PRO A 69 0.64 3.09 5.30
CA PRO A 69 0.06 2.24 6.35
C PRO A 69 1.14 1.73 7.32
N SER A 70 0.80 1.62 8.61
CA SER A 70 1.74 1.17 9.66
C SER A 70 2.36 -0.18 9.38
N ASP A 71 1.59 -1.05 8.74
CA ASP A 71 1.94 -2.44 8.51
C ASP A 71 3.10 -2.54 7.51
N ILE A 72 3.00 -1.79 6.40
CA ILE A 72 4.08 -1.66 5.41
C ILE A 72 5.31 -0.95 5.99
N GLN A 73 5.13 -0.02 6.92
CA GLN A 73 6.26 0.66 7.57
C GLN A 73 7.08 -0.26 8.48
N THR A 74 6.40 -1.22 9.12
CA THR A 74 6.99 -2.13 10.11
C THR A 74 7.58 -3.36 9.43
N GLN A 75 6.90 -3.88 8.42
CA GLN A 75 7.24 -5.12 7.74
C GLN A 75 7.32 -4.86 6.24
N PRO A 76 8.51 -4.53 5.70
CA PRO A 76 8.66 -4.21 4.28
C PRO A 76 8.59 -5.46 3.38
N ASN A 77 8.68 -6.66 3.96
CA ASN A 77 8.62 -7.91 3.24
C ASN A 77 7.27 -8.60 3.51
N GLN A 78 6.58 -8.97 2.44
CA GLN A 78 5.28 -9.63 2.50
C GLN A 78 5.34 -10.98 3.23
N LEU A 79 6.39 -11.77 3.03
CA LEU A 79 6.55 -13.07 3.68
C LEU A 79 6.78 -12.91 5.19
N GLU A 80 7.51 -11.87 5.58
CA GLU A 80 7.68 -11.50 6.99
C GLU A 80 6.36 -11.03 7.61
N TYR A 81 5.54 -10.29 6.86
CA TYR A 81 4.21 -9.87 7.32
C TYR A 81 3.28 -11.06 7.57
N VAL A 82 3.18 -11.98 6.60
CA VAL A 82 2.32 -13.17 6.72
C VAL A 82 2.80 -14.10 7.84
N SER A 83 4.10 -14.26 8.03
CA SER A 83 4.65 -15.14 9.08
C SER A 83 4.55 -14.56 10.50
N SER A 84 4.57 -13.24 10.64
CA SER A 84 4.53 -12.56 11.95
C SER A 84 3.12 -12.21 12.43
N THR A 85 2.15 -12.16 11.52
CA THR A 85 0.76 -11.89 11.89
C THR A 85 0.21 -13.13 12.65
N PRO A 86 -0.41 -12.97 13.83
CA PRO A 86 -0.98 -14.06 14.63
C PRO A 86 -2.31 -14.54 14.03
N ILE A 87 -2.18 -15.13 12.85
CA ILE A 87 -3.24 -15.43 11.90
C ILE A 87 -4.09 -16.62 12.35
N GLY A 88 -3.49 -17.61 13.02
CA GLY A 88 -4.20 -18.79 13.54
C GLY A 88 -4.93 -18.56 14.86
N ASP A 89 -4.52 -17.56 15.66
CA ASP A 89 -4.98 -17.44 17.04
C ASP A 89 -6.23 -16.56 17.19
N SER A 90 -6.58 -15.77 16.17
CA SER A 90 -7.66 -14.78 16.27
C SER A 90 -8.61 -14.81 15.07
N LYS A 91 -9.70 -15.60 15.21
CA LYS A 91 -10.79 -15.66 14.21
C LYS A 91 -11.33 -14.28 13.84
N ASN A 92 -11.41 -13.37 14.79
CA ASN A 92 -11.90 -12.00 14.57
C ASN A 92 -10.95 -11.16 13.71
N LEU A 93 -9.65 -11.37 13.81
CA LEU A 93 -8.66 -10.65 13.02
C LEU A 93 -8.75 -11.06 11.54
N ALA A 94 -8.86 -12.36 11.27
CA ALA A 94 -9.05 -12.87 9.92
C ALA A 94 -10.31 -12.30 9.26
N LYS A 95 -11.44 -12.29 9.99
CA LYS A 95 -12.70 -11.67 9.52
C LYS A 95 -12.54 -10.16 9.27
N SER A 96 -11.86 -9.45 10.16
CA SER A 96 -11.61 -8.01 10.00
C SER A 96 -10.73 -7.70 8.80
N HIS A 97 -9.70 -8.51 8.54
CA HIS A 97 -8.84 -8.37 7.37
C HIS A 97 -9.62 -8.68 6.10
N LEU A 98 -10.43 -9.73 6.08
CA LEU A 98 -11.28 -10.07 4.93
C LEU A 98 -12.22 -8.91 4.60
N ARG A 99 -12.92 -8.37 5.60
CA ARG A 99 -13.80 -7.21 5.43
C ARG A 99 -13.06 -6.01 4.84
N TYR A 100 -11.87 -5.70 5.35
CA TYR A 100 -11.05 -4.60 4.85
C TYR A 100 -10.68 -4.79 3.37
N VAL A 101 -10.21 -5.98 3.01
CA VAL A 101 -9.80 -6.30 1.63
C VAL A 101 -10.99 -6.26 0.67
N VAL A 102 -12.12 -6.86 1.07
CA VAL A 102 -13.37 -6.84 0.28
C VAL A 102 -13.87 -5.41 0.06
N GLN A 103 -13.81 -4.55 1.08
CA GLN A 103 -14.17 -3.13 0.94
C GLN A 103 -13.22 -2.38 0.00
N ALA A 104 -11.91 -2.63 0.09
CA ALA A 104 -10.93 -2.03 -0.80
C ALA A 104 -11.13 -2.49 -2.26
N PHE A 105 -11.42 -3.78 -2.46
CA PHE A 105 -11.75 -4.37 -3.75
C PHE A 105 -13.01 -3.74 -4.35
N ALA A 106 -14.10 -3.64 -3.57
CA ALA A 106 -15.33 -3.02 -4.06
C ALA A 106 -15.15 -1.55 -4.40
N LYS A 107 -14.42 -0.79 -3.57
CA LYS A 107 -14.10 0.61 -3.84
C LYS A 107 -13.27 0.78 -5.12
N ALA A 108 -12.40 -0.19 -5.44
CA ALA A 108 -11.64 -0.17 -6.68
C ALA A 108 -12.52 -0.35 -7.92
N HIS A 109 -13.64 -1.06 -7.79
CA HIS A 109 -14.59 -1.37 -8.88
C HIS A 109 -15.84 -0.48 -8.89
N GLU A 110 -16.12 0.27 -7.82
CA GLU A 110 -17.27 1.20 -7.72
C GLU A 110 -17.28 2.24 -8.87
N TYR A 111 -16.11 2.56 -9.42
CA TYR A 111 -15.96 3.52 -10.52
C TYR A 111 -16.08 2.92 -11.93
N ASP A 112 -16.17 1.59 -12.06
CA ASP A 112 -16.02 0.89 -13.35
C ASP A 112 -17.35 0.53 -14.01
N PHE A 113 -18.45 0.38 -13.24
CA PHE A 113 -19.75 -0.05 -13.79
C PHE A 113 -20.39 0.94 -14.77
N ASP A 114 -20.09 2.23 -14.64
CA ASP A 114 -20.71 3.29 -15.45
C ASP A 114 -19.78 3.88 -16.53
N ARG A 115 -18.52 3.42 -16.65
CA ARG A 115 -17.54 3.99 -17.59
C ARG A 115 -16.98 2.94 -18.53
N GLU A 116 -17.27 3.08 -19.82
CA GLU A 116 -16.61 2.33 -20.91
C GLU A 116 -15.09 2.58 -20.98
N ASP A 117 -14.60 3.64 -20.33
CA ASP A 117 -13.17 3.95 -20.24
C ASP A 117 -12.52 3.14 -19.12
N TYR A 118 -12.03 1.95 -19.47
CA TYR A 118 -11.19 1.07 -18.66
C TYR A 118 -9.85 1.77 -18.32
N ARG A 119 -9.90 2.74 -17.40
CA ARG A 119 -8.70 3.44 -16.92
C ARG A 119 -8.05 2.57 -15.86
N ALA A 120 -6.87 2.06 -16.17
CA ALA A 120 -6.04 1.30 -15.24
C ALA A 120 -5.99 1.97 -13.86
N ASN A 121 -6.63 1.36 -12.87
CA ASN A 121 -6.62 1.85 -11.50
C ASN A 121 -5.28 1.49 -10.86
N TYR A 122 -4.33 2.42 -10.88
CA TYR A 122 -3.00 2.22 -10.26
C TYR A 122 -3.04 1.91 -8.76
N SER A 123 -4.18 2.16 -8.10
CA SER A 123 -4.36 1.85 -6.68
C SER A 123 -4.80 0.41 -6.41
N TYR A 124 -5.16 -0.34 -7.45
CA TYR A 124 -5.58 -1.73 -7.36
C TYR A 124 -5.29 -2.45 -8.69
N PRO A 125 -4.07 -2.98 -8.89
CA PRO A 125 -3.65 -3.56 -10.16
C PRO A 125 -4.38 -4.87 -10.49
N ASP A 126 -4.46 -5.21 -11.78
CA ASP A 126 -5.16 -6.42 -12.27
C ASP A 126 -4.65 -7.73 -11.64
N THR A 127 -3.37 -7.79 -11.26
CA THR A 127 -2.82 -8.96 -10.56
C THR A 127 -3.48 -9.17 -9.20
N LEU A 128 -3.72 -8.08 -8.46
CA LEU A 128 -4.39 -8.11 -7.16
C LEU A 128 -5.89 -8.40 -7.31
N ILE A 129 -6.51 -7.98 -8.43
CA ILE A 129 -7.88 -8.38 -8.79
C ILE A 129 -7.94 -9.90 -8.99
N GLY A 130 -7.01 -10.47 -9.75
CA GLY A 130 -6.91 -11.91 -9.97
C GLY A 130 -6.72 -12.70 -8.68
N GLU A 131 -5.80 -12.26 -7.81
CA GLU A 131 -5.57 -12.88 -6.50
C GLU A 131 -6.82 -12.80 -5.59
N MET A 132 -7.52 -11.65 -5.61
CA MET A 132 -8.75 -11.50 -4.85
C MET A 132 -9.88 -12.39 -5.36
N ASN A 133 -10.06 -12.48 -6.68
CA ASN A 133 -11.04 -13.38 -7.28
C ASN A 133 -10.73 -14.84 -6.95
N GLY A 134 -9.45 -15.25 -6.98
CA GLY A 134 -9.02 -16.58 -6.55
C GLY A 134 -9.35 -16.85 -5.07
N LEU A 135 -9.09 -15.90 -4.17
CA LEU A 135 -9.46 -16.03 -2.75
C LEU A 135 -10.99 -16.17 -2.58
N LEU A 136 -11.77 -15.38 -3.31
CA LEU A 136 -13.24 -15.43 -3.25
C LEU A 136 -13.79 -16.77 -3.76
N GLU A 137 -13.19 -17.32 -4.82
CA GLU A 137 -13.50 -18.64 -5.35
C GLU A 137 -13.20 -19.74 -4.33
N GLU A 138 -12.03 -19.71 -3.70
CA GLU A 138 -11.66 -20.69 -2.67
C GLU A 138 -12.56 -20.60 -1.44
N LEU A 139 -12.89 -19.39 -0.99
CA LEU A 139 -13.85 -19.17 0.09
C LEU A 139 -15.25 -19.67 -0.25
N TYR A 140 -15.69 -19.49 -1.50
CA TYR A 140 -16.97 -19.99 -2.01
C TYR A 140 -17.03 -21.52 -1.95
N ASN A 141 -16.05 -22.19 -2.54
CA ASN A 141 -15.98 -23.64 -2.56
C ASN A 141 -15.89 -24.23 -1.13
N ALA A 142 -15.19 -23.55 -0.22
CA ALA A 142 -15.09 -23.95 1.19
C ALA A 142 -16.39 -23.75 1.97
N ALA A 143 -17.16 -22.71 1.66
CA ALA A 143 -18.48 -22.49 2.27
C ALA A 143 -19.49 -23.51 1.76
N GLU A 144 -19.55 -23.72 0.44
CA GLU A 144 -20.46 -24.68 -0.20
C GLU A 144 -20.21 -26.11 0.30
N SER A 145 -18.95 -26.53 0.43
CA SER A 145 -18.61 -27.86 0.96
C SER A 145 -18.97 -28.03 2.44
N ALA A 146 -18.93 -26.96 3.24
CA ALA A 146 -19.37 -27.00 4.64
C ALA A 146 -20.89 -27.17 4.75
N ASP A 147 -21.66 -26.46 3.92
CA ASP A 147 -23.12 -26.55 3.90
C ASP A 147 -23.60 -27.96 3.48
N ILE A 148 -22.94 -28.57 2.48
CA ILE A 148 -23.24 -29.94 2.05
C ILE A 148 -22.99 -30.95 3.19
N ALA A 149 -21.86 -30.80 3.90
CA ALA A 149 -21.52 -31.69 5.01
C ALA A 149 -22.53 -31.62 6.16
N GLU A 150 -23.01 -30.42 6.50
CA GLU A 150 -24.06 -30.24 7.52
C GLU A 150 -25.40 -30.85 7.08
N SER A 151 -25.72 -30.78 5.79
CA SER A 151 -26.97 -31.35 5.25
C SER A 151 -26.99 -32.88 5.32
N ASP A 152 -25.88 -33.55 5.02
CA ASP A 152 -25.78 -35.02 5.07
C ASP A 152 -25.90 -35.55 6.51
N GLU A 153 -25.35 -34.85 7.50
CA GLU A 153 -25.48 -35.22 8.93
C GLU A 153 -26.94 -35.10 9.42
N SER A 154 -27.71 -34.17 8.87
CA SER A 154 -29.11 -33.94 9.27
C SER A 154 -30.10 -34.92 8.61
N ALA A 155 -29.73 -35.57 7.51
CA ALA A 155 -30.59 -36.46 6.74
C ALA A 155 -30.81 -37.85 7.38
N GLU A 156 -30.00 -38.26 8.38
CA GLU A 156 -30.14 -39.58 9.04
C GLU A 156 -31.34 -39.71 10.02
N VAL A 157 -32.10 -38.64 10.32
CA VAL A 157 -33.07 -38.64 11.44
C VAL A 157 -34.55 -38.71 11.02
N GLY A 158 -34.89 -38.73 9.73
CA GLY A 158 -36.28 -38.47 9.29
C GLY A 158 -36.87 -39.38 8.21
N ALA A 159 -36.77 -40.71 8.33
CA ALA A 159 -37.52 -41.60 7.44
C ALA A 159 -39.04 -41.57 7.78
N THR A 160 -39.78 -40.63 7.17
CA THR A 160 -41.25 -40.71 7.15
C THR A 160 -41.68 -41.86 6.22
N PRO A 161 -42.59 -42.77 6.64
CA PRO A 161 -42.96 -43.97 5.87
C PRO A 161 -43.72 -43.73 4.56
N ASP A 162 -44.08 -42.49 4.23
CA ASP A 162 -44.94 -42.16 3.09
C ASP A 162 -44.09 -41.51 2.00
N GLY A 163 -43.71 -42.31 1.00
CA GLY A 163 -42.60 -42.08 0.07
C GLY A 163 -42.82 -41.03 -1.03
N SER A 164 -43.25 -39.82 -0.68
CA SER A 164 -43.29 -38.69 -1.62
C SER A 164 -43.01 -37.37 -0.91
N ALA A 165 -41.74 -37.04 -0.71
CA ALA A 165 -41.32 -35.69 -0.41
C ALA A 165 -41.04 -34.99 -1.75
N GLU A 166 -42.00 -34.18 -2.22
CA GLU A 166 -41.68 -33.10 -3.15
C GLU A 166 -40.82 -32.10 -2.37
N VAL A 167 -39.52 -32.05 -2.68
CA VAL A 167 -38.64 -30.99 -2.19
C VAL A 167 -39.05 -29.73 -2.95
N GLU A 168 -39.92 -28.93 -2.32
CA GLU A 168 -40.19 -27.58 -2.74
C GLU A 168 -38.88 -26.80 -2.55
N TYR A 169 -38.13 -26.63 -3.63
CA TYR A 169 -37.01 -25.70 -3.63
C TYR A 169 -37.63 -24.32 -3.46
N GLU A 170 -37.61 -23.80 -2.22
CA GLU A 170 -37.90 -22.38 -1.98
C GLU A 170 -37.04 -21.58 -2.97
N ASP A 171 -37.69 -20.78 -3.81
CA ASP A 171 -37.05 -19.89 -4.78
C ASP A 171 -35.95 -19.09 -4.08
N ILE A 172 -34.71 -19.58 -4.17
CA ILE A 172 -33.55 -18.92 -3.58
C ILE A 172 -33.44 -17.58 -4.30
N PRO A 173 -33.52 -16.45 -3.60
CA PRO A 173 -33.60 -15.15 -4.23
C PRO A 173 -32.37 -14.89 -5.10
N ASP A 174 -32.61 -14.95 -6.40
CA ASP A 174 -31.88 -14.40 -7.54
C ASP A 174 -30.34 -14.39 -7.45
N PHE A 175 -29.74 -15.57 -7.27
CA PHE A 175 -28.29 -15.77 -7.45
C PHE A 175 -27.83 -15.55 -8.91
N MET A 176 -28.76 -15.32 -9.86
CA MET A 176 -28.45 -15.14 -11.28
C MET A 176 -27.62 -13.88 -11.56
N GLU A 177 -27.61 -12.87 -10.69
CA GLU A 177 -26.81 -11.66 -10.95
C GLU A 177 -25.29 -11.89 -10.85
N VAL A 178 -24.87 -12.95 -10.15
CA VAL A 178 -23.45 -13.30 -9.96
C VAL A 178 -22.95 -14.22 -11.06
N MET A 179 -23.81 -14.92 -11.81
CA MET A 179 -23.35 -15.68 -12.97
C MET A 179 -23.13 -14.74 -14.17
N ASN A 180 -22.01 -14.90 -14.87
CA ASN A 180 -21.83 -14.27 -16.16
C ASN A 180 -22.68 -14.97 -17.23
N GLY A 181 -22.83 -14.36 -18.41
CA GLY A 181 -23.61 -14.94 -19.51
C GLY A 181 -23.09 -16.28 -20.05
N ALA A 182 -21.92 -16.74 -19.59
CA ALA A 182 -21.34 -18.03 -19.92
C ALA A 182 -21.54 -19.10 -18.82
N GLY A 183 -22.23 -18.77 -17.72
CA GLY A 183 -22.52 -19.68 -16.62
C GLY A 183 -21.38 -19.85 -15.60
N TYR A 184 -20.36 -18.98 -15.63
CA TYR A 184 -19.32 -18.94 -14.59
C TYR A 184 -19.66 -17.88 -13.55
N TYR A 185 -19.25 -18.09 -12.31
CA TYR A 185 -19.38 -17.08 -11.25
C TYR A 185 -18.48 -15.87 -11.54
N ASP A 186 -19.07 -14.69 -11.49
CA ASP A 186 -18.40 -13.39 -11.52
C ASP A 186 -18.07 -12.97 -10.09
N PHE A 187 -16.90 -13.41 -9.62
CA PHE A 187 -16.41 -13.10 -8.28
C PHE A 187 -16.21 -11.59 -8.05
N THR A 188 -16.18 -10.77 -9.11
CA THR A 188 -16.13 -9.32 -9.00
C THR A 188 -17.43 -8.78 -8.42
N LYS A 189 -18.55 -9.11 -9.05
CA LYS A 189 -19.89 -8.75 -8.54
C LYS A 189 -20.13 -9.34 -7.16
N TYR A 190 -19.65 -10.56 -6.95
CA TYR A 190 -19.73 -11.22 -5.66
C TYR A 190 -19.00 -10.45 -4.55
N GLY A 191 -17.74 -10.05 -4.78
CA GLY A 191 -16.96 -9.26 -3.83
C GLY A 191 -17.61 -7.90 -3.53
N ILE A 192 -18.22 -7.26 -4.52
CA ILE A 192 -18.97 -6.01 -4.33
C ILE A 192 -20.24 -6.24 -3.49
N ALA A 193 -20.98 -7.32 -3.77
CA ALA A 193 -22.14 -7.70 -2.97
C ALA A 193 -21.75 -7.99 -1.51
N MET A 194 -20.58 -8.62 -1.29
CA MET A 194 -20.02 -8.83 0.05
C MET A 194 -19.68 -7.50 0.75
N ALA A 195 -19.10 -6.54 0.03
CA ALA A 195 -18.66 -5.26 0.59
C ALA A 195 -19.82 -4.37 1.02
N ASN A 196 -20.93 -4.39 0.29
CA ASN A 196 -22.08 -3.52 0.53
C ASN A 196 -22.89 -3.91 1.78
N GLU A 197 -22.65 -5.09 2.38
CA GLU A 197 -23.28 -5.60 3.61
C GLU A 197 -24.81 -5.37 3.71
N VAL A 198 -25.51 -5.34 2.58
CA VAL A 198 -26.98 -5.18 2.56
C VAL A 198 -27.58 -6.34 3.36
N ARG A 199 -28.49 -6.06 4.30
CA ARG A 199 -29.03 -7.07 5.22
C ARG A 199 -29.57 -8.32 4.52
N ILE A 200 -30.11 -8.16 3.31
CA ILE A 200 -30.63 -9.27 2.49
C ILE A 200 -29.49 -10.22 2.06
N ASN A 201 -28.28 -9.70 1.87
CA ASN A 201 -27.11 -10.47 1.44
C ASN A 201 -26.40 -11.16 2.61
N TRP A 202 -26.82 -10.94 3.87
CA TRP A 202 -26.15 -11.55 5.03
C TRP A 202 -26.19 -13.07 5.02
N VAL A 203 -27.31 -13.65 4.55
CA VAL A 203 -27.44 -15.11 4.40
C VAL A 203 -26.30 -15.65 3.54
N TYR A 204 -25.95 -14.91 2.47
CA TYR A 204 -24.87 -15.30 1.57
C TYR A 204 -23.50 -14.97 2.13
N THR A 205 -23.29 -13.82 2.78
CA THR A 205 -21.92 -13.43 3.20
C THR A 205 -21.45 -14.10 4.50
N VAL A 206 -22.36 -14.51 5.38
CA VAL A 206 -22.03 -15.03 6.72
C VAL A 206 -21.19 -16.33 6.68
N PRO A 207 -21.54 -17.35 5.86
CA PRO A 207 -20.73 -18.57 5.73
C PRO A 207 -19.27 -18.30 5.37
N PHE A 208 -19.02 -17.32 4.50
CA PHE A 208 -17.70 -16.92 4.02
C PHE A 208 -16.85 -16.31 5.14
N TYR A 209 -17.46 -15.43 5.94
CA TYR A 209 -16.81 -14.94 7.16
C TYR A 209 -16.58 -16.07 8.18
N GLY A 210 -17.38 -17.13 8.15
CA GLY A 210 -17.14 -18.38 8.89
C GLY A 210 -15.85 -19.08 8.44
N GLN A 211 -15.58 -19.10 7.14
CA GLN A 211 -14.39 -19.72 6.53
C GLN A 211 -13.12 -18.85 6.57
N ALA A 212 -13.24 -17.53 6.79
CA ALA A 212 -12.10 -16.61 6.85
C ALA A 212 -10.91 -17.07 7.73
N PRO A 213 -11.09 -17.71 8.90
CA PRO A 213 -9.98 -18.23 9.70
C PRO A 213 -9.14 -19.30 8.98
N ASN A 214 -9.73 -20.09 8.08
CA ASN A 214 -9.04 -21.14 7.33
C ASN A 214 -8.12 -20.55 6.25
N PHE A 215 -8.52 -19.42 5.65
CA PHE A 215 -7.79 -18.69 4.60
C PHE A 215 -7.02 -17.47 5.12
N SER A 216 -6.74 -17.47 6.42
CA SER A 216 -6.28 -16.29 7.13
C SER A 216 -4.88 -15.82 6.68
N ARG A 217 -4.05 -16.73 6.14
CA ARG A 217 -2.76 -16.41 5.50
C ARG A 217 -2.93 -15.70 4.17
N ASP A 218 -3.80 -16.20 3.31
CA ASP A 218 -4.05 -15.63 1.98
C ASP A 218 -4.75 -14.27 2.10
N ILE A 219 -5.69 -14.15 3.04
CA ILE A 219 -6.31 -12.87 3.41
C ILE A 219 -5.26 -11.86 3.89
N ALA A 220 -4.31 -12.29 4.73
CA ALA A 220 -3.24 -11.41 5.19
C ALA A 220 -2.30 -10.99 4.05
N TYR A 221 -1.98 -11.92 3.15
CA TYR A 221 -1.17 -11.66 1.95
C TYR A 221 -1.85 -10.63 1.04
N ILE A 222 -3.14 -10.79 0.74
CA ILE A 222 -3.91 -9.87 -0.11
C ILE A 222 -4.10 -8.52 0.61
N LYS A 223 -4.33 -8.51 1.93
CA LYS A 223 -4.34 -7.26 2.71
C LYS A 223 -3.04 -6.51 2.57
N TYR A 224 -1.90 -7.19 2.70
CA TYR A 224 -0.59 -6.56 2.55
C TYR A 224 -0.44 -5.90 1.17
N GLN A 225 -0.77 -6.63 0.10
CA GLN A 225 -0.74 -6.06 -1.26
C GLN A 225 -1.71 -4.88 -1.40
N THR A 226 -2.92 -4.99 -0.86
CA THR A 226 -3.92 -3.92 -0.87
C THR A 226 -3.37 -2.65 -0.21
N ASP A 227 -2.75 -2.79 0.96
CA ASP A 227 -2.10 -1.68 1.66
C ASP A 227 -0.93 -1.10 0.87
N GLU A 228 -0.22 -1.95 0.12
CA GLU A 228 0.83 -1.52 -0.78
C GLU A 228 0.32 -0.59 -1.90
N TYR A 229 -0.82 -0.89 -2.50
CA TYR A 229 -1.34 -0.09 -3.62
C TYR A 229 -2.29 1.05 -3.19
N SER A 230 -2.88 0.99 -1.98
CA SER A 230 -3.94 1.90 -1.50
C SER A 230 -3.66 3.41 -1.59
N ARG A 231 -2.39 3.84 -1.67
CA ARG A 231 -1.98 5.26 -1.62
C ARG A 231 -0.89 5.60 -2.64
N PHE A 232 -1.05 5.11 -3.87
CA PHE A 232 -0.13 5.35 -4.97
C PHE A 232 0.23 6.84 -5.17
N SER A 233 -0.76 7.75 -5.15
CA SER A 233 -0.53 9.19 -5.34
C SER A 233 0.37 9.80 -4.26
N ALA A 234 0.22 9.39 -3.00
CA ALA A 234 1.05 9.89 -1.91
C ALA A 234 2.50 9.38 -2.03
N ARG A 235 2.69 8.13 -2.50
CA ARG A 235 4.01 7.57 -2.81
C ARG A 235 4.68 8.32 -3.96
N MET A 236 3.93 8.66 -5.01
CA MET A 236 4.44 9.46 -6.12
C MET A 236 4.85 10.87 -5.68
N LEU A 237 4.02 11.53 -4.86
CA LEU A 237 4.37 12.83 -4.30
C LEU A 237 5.64 12.76 -3.45
N THR A 238 5.73 11.73 -2.59
CA THR A 238 6.92 11.44 -1.78
C THR A 238 8.15 11.30 -2.68
N LEU A 239 8.07 10.48 -3.73
CA LEU A 239 9.15 10.25 -4.69
C LEU A 239 9.58 11.55 -5.38
N ILE A 240 8.65 12.41 -5.75
CA ILE A 240 8.94 13.73 -6.33
C ILE A 240 9.76 14.58 -5.35
N PHE A 241 9.36 14.66 -4.08
CA PHE A 241 10.12 15.39 -3.06
C PHE A 241 11.53 14.83 -2.83
N TYR A 242 11.68 13.50 -2.90
CA TYR A 242 12.99 12.85 -2.80
C TYR A 242 13.89 13.19 -4.00
N ILE A 243 13.38 13.04 -5.24
CA ILE A 243 14.13 13.37 -6.46
C ILE A 243 14.49 14.85 -6.48
N PHE A 244 13.54 15.73 -6.19
CA PHE A 244 13.77 17.17 -6.15
C PHE A 244 14.82 17.55 -5.10
N GLY A 245 14.74 16.97 -3.90
CA GLY A 245 15.74 17.16 -2.84
C GLY A 245 17.12 16.69 -3.26
N LEU A 246 17.24 15.52 -3.91
CA LEU A 246 18.51 14.99 -4.40
C LEU A 246 19.11 15.82 -5.53
N ILE A 247 18.29 16.32 -6.46
CA ILE A 247 18.74 17.23 -7.52
C ILE A 247 19.29 18.53 -6.92
N ILE A 248 18.61 19.11 -5.94
CA ILE A 248 19.10 20.31 -5.26
C ILE A 248 20.42 20.05 -4.53
N LEU A 249 20.55 18.91 -3.85
CA LEU A 249 21.76 18.54 -3.13
C LEU A 249 22.94 18.22 -4.06
N SER A 250 22.69 17.83 -5.31
CA SER A 250 23.76 17.53 -6.27
C SER A 250 24.43 18.78 -6.83
N ILE A 251 23.77 19.94 -6.83
CA ILE A 251 24.34 21.20 -7.35
C ILE A 251 25.63 21.59 -6.62
N PRO A 252 25.65 21.75 -5.28
CA PRO A 252 26.88 22.13 -4.58
C PRO A 252 27.95 21.04 -4.66
N THR A 253 27.59 19.76 -4.67
CA THR A 253 28.58 18.67 -4.77
C THR A 253 29.25 18.66 -6.15
N VAL A 254 28.50 18.81 -7.24
CA VAL A 254 29.05 18.93 -8.60
C VAL A 254 29.93 20.18 -8.73
N GLN A 255 29.50 21.32 -8.18
CA GLN A 255 30.30 22.54 -8.19
C GLN A 255 31.64 22.38 -7.46
N THR A 256 31.62 21.83 -6.24
CA THR A 256 32.87 21.57 -5.48
C THR A 256 33.77 20.58 -6.20
N PHE A 257 33.21 19.50 -6.77
CA PHE A 257 33.97 18.51 -7.52
C PHE A 257 34.60 19.08 -8.80
N TYR A 258 33.86 19.92 -9.53
CA TYR A 258 34.37 20.58 -10.74
C TYR A 258 35.53 21.52 -10.41
N LEU A 259 35.36 22.38 -9.39
CA LEU A 259 36.40 23.31 -8.95
C LEU A 259 37.66 22.57 -8.48
N LEU A 260 37.50 21.48 -7.73
CA LEU A 260 38.63 20.68 -7.27
C LEU A 260 39.36 20.02 -8.45
N SER A 261 38.61 19.49 -9.42
CA SER A 261 39.16 18.81 -10.61
C SER A 261 39.96 19.75 -11.50
N VAL A 262 39.41 20.95 -11.79
CA VAL A 262 40.11 21.98 -12.60
C VAL A 262 41.41 22.42 -11.92
N ASN A 263 41.40 22.58 -10.61
CA ASN A 263 42.58 23.04 -9.88
C ASN A 263 43.68 21.99 -9.77
N VAL A 264 43.32 20.72 -9.57
CA VAL A 264 44.30 19.62 -9.62
C VAL A 264 44.96 19.55 -11.00
N LEU A 265 44.18 19.74 -12.07
CA LEU A 265 44.70 19.77 -13.44
C LEU A 265 45.65 20.96 -13.67
N TYR A 266 45.30 22.15 -13.19
CA TYR A 266 46.13 23.35 -13.36
C TYR A 266 47.46 23.25 -12.61
N ARG A 267 47.51 22.58 -11.45
CA ARG A 267 48.76 22.35 -10.70
C ARG A 267 49.65 21.25 -11.29
N ALA A 268 49.10 20.39 -12.15
CA ALA A 268 49.84 19.32 -12.78
C ALA A 268 50.54 19.74 -14.10
N LEU A 269 50.14 20.87 -14.67
CA LEU A 269 50.72 21.48 -15.87
C LEU A 269 51.80 22.51 -15.49
#